data_AF-A0A2G0CI71-F1
#
_entry.id   AF-A0A2G0CI71-F1
#
_cell.length_a   1.000
_cell.length_b   1.000
_cell.length_c   1.000
_cell.angle_alpha   90.00
_cell.angle_beta   90.00
_cell.angle_gamma   90.00
#
_symmetry.space_group_name_H-M   'P 1'
#
loop_
_entity.id
_entity.type
_entity.pdbx_description
1 polymer ?
#
loop_
_entity_poly.entity_id
_entity_poly.type
_entity_poly.pdbx_seq_one_letter_code
_entity_poly.pdbx_strand_id
1 'polypeptide(L)'
;MPLAGMPESVLKLTYGANWEGVRAYLQDLAATLPYRLTAALATASPPPPFQGLVEAFRDNFPDAAQLSTPAATGSLALYAFDEAEVNAALERITLSVPEVDCPTDTEALIDYLQALLATATDSTTRLLFKVLGALGHGRARDVLLGLLESEGRHPYTAEILQALSNYAEAATLVRLVEVYRTGKIGEENLPPYLGLLKAFSGPFAQEHLVELLDDHPRQVEPITEVLRSNHLSVSSVSRIIHTRFDREQDYPVLDGLLRELLRLEGSEAPVSLADMNQKVDAPAFTDVPPVNWPQQLEPGWAELVRLTPRKEALDIISEYLNRPEPRLQRNALLQLKVLLSGEVPADPLPERIESRLRTLVASRYDKVYVEALNVLGRRALPLADRTAMLDAVLGISIGSRYRFVVLTALRRIGHSATYRDRARDYLLKQIRETTDPERLEQIAALLPFVEKYLGDIDDLRQALRERVPTGGQTPG
;
A
#
# COMPACT_ATOMS: atom_id res chain seq x y z
N MET A 1 -27.26 17.99 42.11
CA MET A 1 -27.51 19.36 41.58
C MET A 1 -29.01 19.59 41.48
N PRO A 2 -29.59 20.61 42.14
CA PRO A 2 -31.04 20.89 42.12
C PRO A 2 -31.58 21.30 40.73
N LEU A 3 -30.70 21.60 39.76
CA LEU A 3 -31.06 22.03 38.40
C LEU A 3 -31.20 20.88 37.39
N ALA A 4 -30.46 19.78 37.55
CA ALA A 4 -30.44 18.65 36.61
C ALA A 4 -31.76 17.83 36.60
N GLY A 5 -32.64 18.06 37.58
CA GLY A 5 -33.97 17.44 37.69
C GLY A 5 -35.13 18.43 37.59
N MET A 6 -34.90 19.66 37.09
CA MET A 6 -36.00 20.62 36.90
C MET A 6 -37.00 20.11 35.85
N PRO A 7 -38.31 20.21 36.11
CA PRO A 7 -39.32 19.87 35.11
C PRO A 7 -39.11 20.67 33.83
N GLU A 8 -39.30 20.03 32.69
CA GLU A 8 -39.23 20.66 31.36
C GLU A 8 -40.07 21.95 31.28
N SER A 9 -41.23 21.97 31.93
CA SER A 9 -42.10 23.14 32.01
C SER A 9 -41.42 24.36 32.63
N VAL A 10 -40.57 24.18 33.64
CA VAL A 10 -39.82 25.26 34.28
C VAL A 10 -38.75 25.81 33.32
N LEU A 11 -38.05 24.94 32.61
CA LEU A 11 -37.04 25.34 31.63
C LEU A 11 -37.68 26.08 30.44
N LYS A 12 -38.80 25.56 29.92
CA LYS A 12 -39.58 26.20 28.84
C LYS A 12 -40.11 27.58 29.23
N LEU A 13 -40.65 27.71 30.43
CA LEU A 13 -41.17 29.00 30.94
C LEU A 13 -40.06 30.02 31.15
N THR A 14 -38.86 29.59 31.56
CA THR A 14 -37.76 30.49 31.92
C THR A 14 -36.89 30.88 30.72
N TYR A 15 -36.63 29.94 29.82
CA TYR A 15 -35.66 30.09 28.72
C TYR A 15 -36.31 30.08 27.32
N GLY A 16 -37.64 29.96 27.24
CA GLY A 16 -38.40 30.09 26.00
C GLY A 16 -37.93 29.11 24.94
N ALA A 17 -37.68 29.59 23.71
CA ALA A 17 -37.25 28.76 22.59
C ALA A 17 -35.88 28.08 22.78
N ASN A 18 -35.03 28.60 23.67
CA ASN A 18 -33.66 28.10 23.87
C ASN A 18 -33.56 27.06 24.99
N TRP A 19 -34.69 26.61 25.55
CA TRP A 19 -34.72 25.74 26.73
C TRP A 19 -33.98 24.40 26.54
N GLU A 20 -33.94 23.85 25.32
CA GLU A 20 -33.21 22.59 25.04
C GLU A 20 -31.70 22.77 25.15
N GLY A 21 -31.18 23.88 24.60
CA GLY A 21 -29.77 24.24 24.71
C GLY A 21 -29.38 24.55 26.15
N VAL A 22 -30.24 25.24 26.92
CA VAL A 22 -30.00 25.50 28.35
C VAL A 22 -30.07 24.21 29.16
N ARG A 23 -30.98 23.28 28.83
CA ARG A 23 -31.04 21.96 29.47
C ARG A 23 -29.76 21.17 29.25
N ALA A 24 -29.27 21.10 28.01
CA ALA A 24 -28.02 20.43 27.68
C ALA A 24 -26.84 21.08 28.43
N TYR A 25 -26.72 22.41 28.37
CA TYR A 25 -25.68 23.14 29.11
C TYR A 25 -25.71 22.87 30.63
N LEU A 26 -26.89 22.85 31.25
CA LEU A 26 -27.02 22.57 32.68
C LEU A 26 -26.69 21.10 33.03
N GLN A 27 -27.00 20.15 32.14
CA GLN A 27 -26.61 18.76 32.29
C GLN A 27 -25.10 18.59 32.18
N ASP A 28 -24.49 19.23 31.19
CA ASP A 28 -23.04 19.22 30.97
C ASP A 28 -22.28 19.86 32.14
N LEU A 29 -22.78 21.01 32.59
CA LEU A 29 -22.26 21.69 33.76
C LEU A 29 -22.40 20.81 35.02
N ALA A 30 -23.54 20.15 35.22
CA ALA A 30 -23.75 19.32 36.39
C ALA A 30 -22.74 18.16 36.51
N ALA A 31 -22.26 17.63 35.38
CA ALA A 31 -21.26 16.57 35.35
C ALA A 31 -19.87 17.04 35.81
N THR A 32 -19.48 18.29 35.47
CA THR A 32 -18.12 18.81 35.73
C THR A 32 -18.03 19.76 36.93
N LEU A 33 -19.14 20.33 37.37
CA LEU A 33 -19.19 21.36 38.43
C LEU A 33 -18.66 20.90 39.80
N PRO A 34 -18.86 19.66 40.28
CA PRO A 34 -18.26 19.21 41.53
C PRO A 34 -16.74 19.32 41.53
N TYR A 35 -16.08 18.92 40.43
CA TYR A 35 -14.63 19.00 40.28
C TYR A 35 -14.15 20.45 40.23
N ARG A 36 -14.85 21.30 39.47
CA ARG A 36 -14.55 22.74 39.37
C ARG A 36 -14.69 23.46 40.72
N LEU A 37 -15.69 23.07 41.52
CA LEU A 37 -15.90 23.59 42.87
C LEU A 37 -14.78 23.17 43.82
N THR A 38 -14.43 21.89 43.84
CA THR A 38 -13.31 21.37 44.63
C THR A 38 -12.01 22.08 44.27
N ALA A 39 -11.74 22.25 42.97
CA ALA A 39 -10.59 22.99 42.49
C ALA A 39 -10.63 24.45 42.99
N ALA A 40 -11.76 25.15 42.84
CA ALA A 40 -11.93 26.54 43.27
C ALA A 40 -11.73 26.74 44.79
N LEU A 41 -12.16 25.79 45.63
CA LEU A 41 -11.98 25.84 47.08
C LEU A 41 -10.50 25.76 47.48
N ALA A 42 -9.70 25.00 46.72
CA ALA A 42 -8.28 24.77 46.96
C ALA A 42 -7.36 25.92 46.48
N THR A 43 -7.86 26.91 45.73
CA THR A 43 -7.03 27.99 45.15
C THR A 43 -7.02 29.23 46.03
N ALA A 44 -5.89 29.93 46.15
CA ALA A 44 -5.87 31.22 46.86
C ALA A 44 -6.80 32.26 46.21
N SER A 45 -6.86 32.27 44.88
CA SER A 45 -7.65 33.21 44.06
C SER A 45 -8.71 32.45 43.25
N PRO A 46 -9.93 32.25 43.79
CA PRO A 46 -10.99 31.54 43.06
C PRO A 46 -11.50 32.37 41.88
N PRO A 47 -11.96 31.72 40.79
CA PRO A 47 -12.59 32.43 39.67
C PRO A 47 -13.80 33.27 40.12
N PRO A 48 -14.11 34.39 39.45
CA PRO A 48 -15.21 35.28 39.85
C PRO A 48 -16.56 34.58 40.11
N PRO A 49 -16.98 33.57 39.32
CA PRO A 49 -18.23 32.84 39.58
C PRO A 49 -18.28 32.08 40.92
N PHE A 50 -17.13 31.73 41.50
CA PHE A 50 -17.03 30.97 42.74
C PHE A 50 -16.61 31.81 43.95
N GLN A 51 -16.20 33.07 43.74
CA GLN A 51 -15.58 33.90 44.78
C GLN A 51 -16.42 33.96 46.06
N GLY A 52 -17.69 34.36 45.96
CA GLY A 52 -18.57 34.46 47.14
C GLY A 52 -18.87 33.13 47.83
N LEU A 53 -18.88 32.02 47.08
CA LEU A 53 -19.08 30.68 47.66
C LEU A 53 -17.83 30.21 48.41
N VAL A 54 -16.65 30.46 47.85
CA VAL A 54 -15.37 30.11 48.46
C VAL A 54 -15.11 30.95 49.70
N GLU A 55 -15.42 32.25 49.66
CA GLU A 55 -15.38 33.15 50.84
C GLU A 55 -16.29 32.61 51.94
N ALA A 56 -17.56 32.33 51.63
CA ALA A 56 -18.50 31.76 52.61
C ALA A 56 -18.05 30.40 53.15
N PHE A 57 -17.45 29.52 52.33
CA PHE A 57 -16.93 28.24 52.79
C PHE A 57 -15.77 28.42 53.78
N ARG A 58 -14.82 29.31 53.48
CA ARG A 58 -13.67 29.60 54.35
C ARG A 58 -14.08 30.19 55.69
N ASP A 59 -15.09 31.07 55.68
CA ASP A 59 -15.65 31.68 56.89
C ASP A 59 -16.32 30.64 57.81
N ASN A 60 -16.98 29.63 57.22
CA ASN A 60 -17.69 28.60 57.98
C ASN A 60 -16.84 27.37 58.33
N PHE A 61 -15.74 27.14 57.61
CA PHE A 61 -14.85 25.99 57.79
C PHE A 61 -13.36 26.42 57.81
N PRO A 62 -12.93 27.21 58.81
CA PRO A 62 -11.59 27.80 58.85
C PRO A 62 -10.46 26.75 58.93
N ASP A 63 -10.71 25.59 59.53
CA ASP A 63 -9.72 24.51 59.64
C ASP A 63 -9.51 23.74 58.32
N ALA A 64 -10.51 23.73 57.43
CA ALA A 64 -10.41 23.10 56.11
C ALA A 64 -9.60 23.95 55.11
N ALA A 65 -9.50 25.26 55.35
CA ALA A 65 -8.73 26.19 54.50
C ALA A 65 -7.20 26.01 54.61
N GLN A 66 -6.73 25.21 55.58
CA GLN A 66 -5.31 24.86 55.75
C GLN A 66 -4.89 23.59 54.97
N LEU A 67 -5.83 22.90 54.32
CA LEU A 67 -5.54 21.74 53.48
C LEU A 67 -4.86 22.20 52.18
N SER A 68 -3.53 22.12 52.18
CA SER A 68 -2.61 22.15 51.03
C SER A 68 -3.04 23.05 49.87
N THR A 69 -2.77 24.35 50.00
CA THR A 69 -2.74 25.27 48.85
C THR A 69 -1.64 24.83 47.88
N PRO A 70 -1.97 24.44 46.65
CA PRO A 70 -0.95 24.12 45.67
C PRO A 70 -0.34 25.41 45.16
N ALA A 71 0.99 25.52 45.19
CA ALA A 71 1.71 26.72 44.77
C ALA A 71 1.71 26.94 43.23
N ALA A 72 1.19 26.01 42.42
CA ALA A 72 1.27 26.06 40.97
C ALA A 72 -0.09 26.34 40.31
N THR A 73 -0.26 27.54 39.79
CA THR A 73 -1.44 28.04 39.04
C THR A 73 -1.71 27.31 37.71
N GLY A 74 -0.80 26.44 37.26
CA GLY A 74 -0.89 25.79 35.96
C GLY A 74 -2.02 24.76 35.84
N SER A 75 -2.34 24.05 36.93
CA SER A 75 -3.32 22.94 36.99
C SER A 75 -4.78 23.40 37.09
N LEU A 76 -5.02 24.64 37.53
CA LEU A 76 -6.38 25.18 37.73
C LEU A 76 -7.07 25.58 36.44
N ALA A 77 -6.29 25.94 35.41
CA ALA A 77 -6.82 26.25 34.08
C ALA A 77 -7.57 25.06 33.44
N LEU A 78 -7.26 23.83 33.87
CA LEU A 78 -7.98 22.63 33.43
C LEU A 78 -9.46 22.63 33.88
N TYR A 79 -9.78 23.37 34.95
CA TYR A 79 -11.11 23.52 35.53
C TYR A 79 -11.79 24.84 35.13
N ALA A 80 -11.20 25.61 34.19
CA ALA A 80 -11.75 26.87 33.70
C ALA A 80 -13.03 26.67 32.89
N PHE A 81 -13.96 27.63 32.96
CA PHE A 81 -15.20 27.61 32.16
C PHE A 81 -14.95 27.91 30.68
N ASP A 82 -13.87 28.64 30.38
CA ASP A 82 -13.48 28.97 29.03
C ASP A 82 -12.78 27.78 28.36
N GLU A 83 -13.23 27.40 27.17
CA GLU A 83 -12.70 26.25 26.43
C GLU A 83 -11.25 26.47 25.99
N ALA A 84 -10.88 27.71 25.63
CA ALA A 84 -9.52 28.00 25.18
C ALA A 84 -8.52 27.85 26.34
N GLU A 85 -8.89 28.30 27.55
CA GLU A 85 -8.11 28.07 28.77
C GLU A 85 -7.95 26.57 29.10
N VAL A 86 -9.03 25.78 28.97
CA VAL A 86 -9.00 24.32 29.18
C VAL A 86 -8.10 23.64 28.15
N ASN A 87 -8.25 23.96 26.86
CA ASN A 87 -7.44 23.37 25.80
C ASN A 87 -5.96 23.73 25.97
N ALA A 88 -5.64 24.98 26.31
CA ALA A 88 -4.27 25.39 26.62
C ALA A 88 -3.70 24.68 27.86
N ALA A 89 -4.54 24.32 28.83
CA ALA A 89 -4.12 23.50 29.97
C ALA A 89 -3.85 22.04 29.56
N LEU A 90 -4.77 21.43 28.80
CA LEU A 90 -4.62 20.06 28.28
C LEU A 90 -3.37 19.93 27.41
N GLU A 91 -3.12 20.88 26.51
CA GLU A 91 -1.91 20.92 25.67
C GLU A 91 -0.64 20.97 26.52
N ARG A 92 -0.59 21.83 27.54
CA ARG A 92 0.54 21.88 28.47
C ARG A 92 0.76 20.55 29.18
N ILE A 93 -0.31 19.90 29.64
CA ILE A 93 -0.21 18.57 30.27
C ILE A 93 0.37 17.53 29.30
N THR A 94 -0.03 17.55 28.02
CA THR A 94 0.54 16.61 27.03
C THR A 94 2.02 16.82 26.73
N LEU A 95 2.54 18.04 26.93
CA LEU A 95 3.94 18.39 26.65
C LEU A 95 4.86 18.23 27.87
N SER A 96 4.29 18.12 29.08
CA SER A 96 5.03 18.05 30.34
C SER A 96 4.98 16.64 30.95
N VAL A 97 5.92 15.78 30.58
CA VAL A 97 6.16 14.48 31.23
C VAL A 97 7.01 14.69 32.51
N PRO A 98 6.79 13.94 33.61
CA PRO A 98 5.78 14.12 34.64
C PRO A 98 6.25 15.12 35.73
N GLU A 99 6.10 16.42 35.51
CA GLU A 99 6.28 17.44 36.57
C GLU A 99 5.08 18.41 36.62
N VAL A 100 3.92 17.97 36.14
CA VAL A 100 2.70 18.60 36.58
C VAL A 100 2.48 18.08 37.99
N ASP A 101 2.95 18.85 38.98
CA ASP A 101 2.43 18.86 40.35
C ASP A 101 0.93 19.18 40.24
N CYS A 102 0.17 18.19 39.78
CA CYS A 102 -1.27 18.22 39.74
C CYS A 102 -1.67 18.08 41.20
N PRO A 103 -2.33 19.07 41.81
CA PRO A 103 -2.55 19.06 43.25
C PRO A 103 -3.64 18.09 43.72
N THR A 104 -3.95 17.12 42.89
CA THR A 104 -5.09 16.23 42.96
C THR A 104 -4.60 14.86 42.57
N ASP A 105 -4.95 13.88 43.38
CA ASP A 105 -4.87 12.45 43.11
C ASP A 105 -5.13 12.15 41.61
N THR A 106 -4.22 11.44 40.94
CA THR A 106 -4.34 11.05 39.53
C THR A 106 -5.69 10.42 39.23
N GLU A 107 -6.27 9.71 40.20
CA GLU A 107 -7.62 9.15 40.13
C GLU A 107 -8.70 10.23 39.96
N ALA A 108 -8.65 11.30 40.74
CA ALA A 108 -9.59 12.41 40.67
C ALA A 108 -9.47 13.19 39.36
N LEU A 109 -8.26 13.29 38.81
CA LEU A 109 -8.04 13.85 37.48
C LEU A 109 -8.69 12.97 36.39
N ILE A 110 -8.51 11.65 36.45
CA ILE A 110 -9.14 10.72 35.48
C ILE A 110 -10.67 10.82 35.55
N ASP A 111 -11.24 10.88 36.76
CA ASP A 111 -12.67 11.09 37.00
C ASP A 111 -13.17 12.38 36.34
N TYR A 112 -12.43 13.48 36.48
CA TYR A 112 -12.75 14.74 35.83
C TYR A 112 -12.65 14.66 34.30
N LEU A 113 -11.57 14.09 33.76
CA LEU A 113 -11.38 13.95 32.32
C LEU A 113 -12.49 13.09 31.69
N GLN A 114 -12.93 12.04 32.38
CA GLN A 114 -14.05 11.21 31.95
C GLN A 114 -15.39 11.98 31.97
N ALA A 115 -15.63 12.79 33.00
CA ALA A 115 -16.80 13.66 33.05
C ALA A 115 -16.79 14.70 31.93
N LEU A 116 -15.61 15.26 31.63
CA LEU A 116 -15.43 16.27 30.58
C LEU A 116 -15.58 15.66 29.17
N LEU A 117 -15.13 14.42 28.94
CA LEU A 117 -15.30 13.70 27.67
C LEU A 117 -16.76 13.62 27.22
N ALA A 118 -17.70 13.48 28.17
CA ALA A 118 -19.12 13.37 27.86
C ALA A 118 -19.73 14.66 27.28
N THR A 119 -19.06 15.80 27.47
CA THR A 119 -19.59 17.14 27.18
C THR A 119 -18.63 17.99 26.34
N ALA A 120 -17.49 17.42 25.93
CA ALA A 120 -16.42 18.13 25.26
C ALA A 120 -16.73 18.37 23.78
N THR A 121 -16.16 19.44 23.23
CA THR A 121 -16.12 19.67 21.78
C THR A 121 -15.16 18.68 21.11
N ASP A 122 -15.20 18.58 19.77
CA ASP A 122 -14.27 17.75 19.00
C ASP A 122 -12.79 18.08 19.30
N SER A 123 -12.45 19.37 19.39
CA SER A 123 -11.10 19.85 19.69
C SER A 123 -10.64 19.40 21.07
N THR A 124 -11.48 19.60 22.07
CA THR A 124 -11.18 19.21 23.45
C THR A 124 -11.10 17.70 23.59
N THR A 125 -12.01 16.95 22.97
CA THR A 125 -12.05 15.47 23.00
C THR A 125 -10.73 14.85 22.54
N ARG A 126 -10.16 15.34 21.43
CA ARG A 126 -8.86 14.86 20.93
C ARG A 126 -7.72 15.13 21.92
N LEU A 127 -7.73 16.28 22.61
CA LEU A 127 -6.74 16.62 23.63
C LEU A 127 -6.92 15.74 24.88
N LEU A 128 -8.16 15.45 25.28
CA LEU A 128 -8.45 14.57 26.41
C LEU A 128 -7.89 13.17 26.20
N PHE A 129 -8.03 12.58 25.00
CA PHE A 129 -7.40 11.28 24.71
C PHE A 129 -5.88 11.33 24.82
N LYS A 130 -5.24 12.40 24.31
CA LYS A 130 -3.79 12.57 24.45
C LYS A 130 -3.36 12.67 25.92
N VAL A 131 -4.09 13.41 26.75
CA VAL A 131 -3.82 13.51 28.18
C VAL A 131 -4.00 12.16 28.86
N LEU A 132 -5.13 11.47 28.62
CA LEU A 132 -5.36 10.12 29.14
C LEU A 132 -4.25 9.15 28.72
N GLY A 133 -3.72 9.27 27.51
CA GLY A 133 -2.54 8.52 27.06
C GLY A 133 -1.27 8.89 27.84
N ALA A 134 -1.02 10.18 28.06
CA ALA A 134 0.18 10.68 28.71
C ALA A 134 0.25 10.37 30.22
N LEU A 135 -0.91 10.14 30.88
CA LEU A 135 -0.96 9.84 32.31
C LEU A 135 -0.24 8.53 32.69
N GLY A 136 -0.15 7.55 31.78
CA GLY A 136 0.49 6.26 32.06
C GLY A 136 -0.18 5.46 33.20
N HIS A 137 -1.44 5.77 33.53
CA HIS A 137 -2.18 5.17 34.63
C HIS A 137 -3.13 4.06 34.15
N GLY A 138 -3.17 2.90 34.82
CA GLY A 138 -3.99 1.75 34.41
C GLY A 138 -5.49 2.06 34.26
N ARG A 139 -6.03 2.94 35.11
CA ARG A 139 -7.42 3.40 34.99
C ARG A 139 -7.66 4.28 33.76
N ALA A 140 -6.70 5.12 33.37
CA ALA A 140 -6.82 5.93 32.15
C ALA A 140 -6.78 5.05 30.89
N ARG A 141 -5.94 4.01 30.88
CA ARG A 141 -6.01 2.93 29.88
C ARG A 141 -7.39 2.27 29.84
N ASP A 142 -7.96 1.92 30.99
CA ASP A 142 -9.26 1.25 31.05
C ASP A 142 -10.41 2.11 30.51
N VAL A 143 -10.36 3.43 30.72
CA VAL A 143 -11.29 4.38 30.09
C VAL A 143 -11.15 4.34 28.57
N LEU A 144 -9.93 4.45 28.03
CA LEU A 144 -9.67 4.42 26.59
C LEU A 144 -10.11 3.10 25.94
N LEU A 145 -9.81 1.96 26.57
CA LEU A 145 -10.24 0.65 26.09
C LEU A 145 -11.77 0.49 26.17
N GLY A 146 -12.41 0.97 27.24
CA GLY A 146 -13.86 0.94 27.38
C GLY A 146 -14.59 1.69 26.26
N LEU A 147 -14.01 2.78 25.74
CA LEU A 147 -14.55 3.51 24.58
C LEU A 147 -14.46 2.69 23.29
N LEU A 148 -13.36 1.96 23.07
CA LEU A 148 -13.23 1.04 21.93
C LEU A 148 -14.12 -0.21 22.06
N GLU A 149 -14.40 -0.62 23.29
CA GLU A 149 -15.25 -1.77 23.61
C GLU A 149 -16.74 -1.45 23.58
N SER A 150 -17.11 -0.17 23.46
CA SER A 150 -18.50 0.27 23.33
C SER A 150 -19.21 -0.30 22.09
N GLU A 151 -20.53 -0.19 22.04
CA GLU A 151 -21.32 -0.68 20.91
C GLU A 151 -21.01 0.12 19.64
N GLY A 152 -20.72 -0.58 18.54
CA GLY A 152 -20.37 0.05 17.27
C GLY A 152 -18.90 0.47 17.17
N ARG A 153 -18.59 1.27 16.13
CA ARG A 153 -17.26 1.86 15.92
C ARG A 153 -17.21 3.25 16.52
N HIS A 154 -16.17 3.55 17.30
CA HIS A 154 -16.01 4.87 17.88
C HIS A 154 -15.51 5.87 16.82
N PRO A 155 -16.06 7.10 16.76
CA PRO A 155 -15.66 8.09 15.75
C PRO A 155 -14.20 8.55 15.88
N TYR A 156 -13.61 8.41 17.06
CA TYR A 156 -12.21 8.77 17.36
C TYR A 156 -11.31 7.54 17.58
N THR A 157 -11.60 6.40 16.92
CA THR A 157 -10.80 5.17 17.09
C THR A 157 -9.31 5.43 16.85
N ALA A 158 -8.94 6.19 15.82
CA ALA A 158 -7.53 6.50 15.53
C ALA A 158 -6.84 7.24 16.69
N GLU A 159 -7.48 8.27 17.25
CA GLU A 159 -6.94 9.05 18.36
C GLU A 159 -6.84 8.22 19.65
N ILE A 160 -7.83 7.35 19.91
CA ILE A 160 -7.80 6.45 21.06
C ILE A 160 -6.68 5.42 20.92
N LEU A 161 -6.52 4.82 19.74
CA LEU A 161 -5.41 3.89 19.44
C LEU A 161 -4.05 4.57 19.60
N GLN A 162 -3.92 5.83 19.16
CA GLN A 162 -2.69 6.59 19.38
C GLN A 162 -2.43 6.85 20.86
N ALA A 163 -3.46 7.21 21.64
CA ALA A 163 -3.31 7.41 23.08
C ALA A 163 -2.91 6.11 23.81
N LEU A 164 -3.41 4.97 23.33
CA LEU A 164 -3.12 3.66 23.90
C LEU A 164 -1.68 3.18 23.67
N SER A 165 -0.90 3.81 22.78
CA SER A 165 0.49 3.41 22.50
C SER A 165 1.42 3.54 23.71
N ASN A 166 1.02 4.30 24.73
CA ASN A 166 1.78 4.47 25.97
C ASN A 166 1.56 3.30 26.98
N TYR A 167 0.69 2.32 26.65
CA TYR A 167 0.31 1.21 27.53
C TYR A 167 0.71 -0.14 26.93
N ALA A 168 1.96 -0.55 27.12
CA ALA A 168 2.55 -1.75 26.51
C ALA A 168 2.29 -3.07 27.28
N GLU A 169 1.24 -3.17 28.08
CA GLU A 169 1.01 -4.31 28.96
C GLU A 169 0.27 -5.45 28.23
N ALA A 170 0.60 -6.71 28.54
CA ALA A 170 -0.04 -7.87 27.90
C ALA A 170 -1.58 -7.88 28.04
N ALA A 171 -2.12 -7.41 29.17
CA ALA A 171 -3.56 -7.31 29.38
C ALA A 171 -4.25 -6.32 28.43
N THR A 172 -3.56 -5.23 28.06
CA THR A 172 -4.02 -4.24 27.08
C THR A 172 -4.13 -4.89 25.70
N LEU A 173 -3.10 -5.65 25.30
CA LEU A 173 -3.09 -6.35 24.02
C LEU A 173 -4.25 -7.34 23.91
N VAL A 174 -4.52 -8.13 24.95
CA VAL A 174 -5.65 -9.09 24.94
C VAL A 174 -6.98 -8.39 24.63
N ARG A 175 -7.25 -7.25 25.27
CA ARG A 175 -8.47 -6.48 25.04
C ARG A 175 -8.51 -5.86 23.64
N LEU A 176 -7.39 -5.33 23.17
CA LEU A 176 -7.26 -4.77 21.82
C LEU A 176 -7.50 -5.79 20.71
N VAL A 177 -6.96 -7.01 20.87
CA VAL A 177 -7.20 -8.12 19.94
C VAL A 177 -8.70 -8.47 19.88
N GLU A 178 -9.40 -8.45 21.01
CA GLU A 178 -10.85 -8.68 21.03
C GLU A 178 -11.62 -7.55 20.33
N VAL A 179 -11.23 -6.29 20.54
CA VAL A 179 -11.78 -5.14 19.81
C VAL A 179 -11.58 -5.29 18.29
N TYR A 180 -10.40 -5.72 17.85
CA TYR A 180 -10.13 -6.01 16.45
C TYR A 180 -11.06 -7.11 15.90
N ARG A 181 -11.13 -8.27 16.57
CA ARG A 181 -11.91 -9.44 16.15
C ARG A 181 -13.42 -9.17 16.08
N THR A 182 -13.92 -8.25 16.92
CA THR A 182 -15.32 -7.82 16.86
C THR A 182 -15.61 -6.82 15.72
N GLY A 183 -14.63 -6.50 14.87
CA GLY A 183 -14.80 -5.66 13.69
C GLY A 183 -14.90 -4.16 13.98
N LYS A 184 -14.50 -3.74 15.20
CA LYS A 184 -14.57 -2.34 15.66
C LYS A 184 -13.40 -1.48 15.15
N ILE A 185 -12.36 -2.12 14.62
CA ILE A 185 -11.26 -1.46 13.92
C ILE A 185 -11.50 -1.63 12.41
N GLY A 186 -11.89 -0.54 11.74
CA GLY A 186 -12.01 -0.52 10.28
C GLY A 186 -10.67 -0.48 9.56
N GLU A 187 -10.66 -0.71 8.25
CA GLU A 187 -9.45 -0.65 7.42
C GLU A 187 -8.76 0.73 7.51
N GLU A 188 -9.54 1.80 7.65
CA GLU A 188 -9.06 3.17 7.84
C GLU A 188 -8.27 3.36 9.15
N ASN A 189 -8.54 2.51 10.15
CA ASN A 189 -7.90 2.51 11.47
C ASN A 189 -6.81 1.43 11.61
N LEU A 190 -6.55 0.64 10.56
CA LEU A 190 -5.51 -0.37 10.58
C LEU A 190 -4.09 0.23 10.71
N PRO A 191 -3.73 1.34 10.02
CA PRO A 191 -2.41 1.96 10.22
C PRO A 191 -2.12 2.41 11.66
N PRO A 192 -2.99 3.16 12.37
CA PRO A 192 -2.74 3.49 13.78
C PRO A 192 -2.76 2.25 14.68
N TYR A 193 -3.56 1.23 14.36
CA TYR A 193 -3.54 -0.04 15.10
C TYR A 193 -2.20 -0.76 14.98
N LEU A 194 -1.67 -0.92 13.76
CA LEU A 194 -0.34 -1.48 13.51
C LEU A 194 0.76 -0.66 14.18
N GLY A 195 0.65 0.67 14.16
CA GLY A 195 1.57 1.57 14.86
C GLY A 195 1.62 1.30 16.37
N LEU A 196 0.45 1.10 16.99
CA LEU A 196 0.34 0.73 18.40
C LEU A 196 0.95 -0.66 18.69
N LEU A 197 0.79 -1.63 17.79
CA LEU A 197 1.30 -2.99 17.99
C LEU A 197 2.83 -3.09 18.05
N LYS A 198 3.56 -2.05 17.64
CA LYS A 198 5.02 -1.95 17.80
C LYS A 198 5.47 -1.92 19.27
N ALA A 199 4.58 -1.54 20.19
CA ALA A 199 4.87 -1.49 21.62
C ALA A 199 4.74 -2.86 22.32
N PHE A 200 4.14 -3.86 21.67
CA PHE A 200 3.80 -5.14 22.31
C PHE A 200 4.67 -6.28 21.82
N SER A 201 5.43 -6.88 22.73
CA SER A 201 6.30 -8.02 22.42
C SER A 201 5.78 -9.33 23.04
N GLY A 202 6.26 -10.45 22.49
CA GLY A 202 5.98 -11.80 22.99
C GLY A 202 5.12 -12.66 22.06
N PRO A 203 4.92 -13.95 22.43
CA PRO A 203 4.27 -14.93 21.56
C PRO A 203 2.85 -14.54 21.15
N PHE A 204 2.06 -13.99 22.07
CA PHE A 204 0.68 -13.57 21.78
C PHE A 204 0.61 -12.41 20.76
N ALA A 205 1.53 -11.45 20.85
CA ALA A 205 1.62 -10.36 19.87
C ALA A 205 2.03 -10.88 18.49
N GLN A 206 2.96 -11.84 18.46
CA GLN A 206 3.37 -12.51 17.21
C GLN A 206 2.21 -13.29 16.59
N GLU A 207 1.47 -14.09 17.37
CA GLU A 207 0.30 -14.82 16.90
C GLU A 207 -0.74 -13.88 16.28
N HIS A 208 -1.00 -12.74 16.94
CA HIS A 208 -1.91 -11.74 16.40
C HIS A 208 -1.39 -11.06 15.13
N LEU A 209 -0.09 -10.80 15.01
CA LEU A 209 0.49 -10.26 13.76
C LEU A 209 0.40 -11.25 12.60
N VAL A 210 0.46 -12.55 12.88
CA VAL A 210 0.21 -13.60 11.87
C VAL A 210 -1.26 -13.60 11.45
N GLU A 211 -2.19 -13.47 12.39
CA GLU A 211 -3.62 -13.28 12.11
C GLU A 211 -3.86 -12.05 11.22
N LEU A 212 -3.26 -10.90 11.54
CA LEU A 212 -3.37 -9.68 10.73
C LEU A 212 -2.78 -9.84 9.33
N LEU A 213 -1.70 -10.61 9.18
CA LEU A 213 -1.13 -10.92 7.86
C LEU A 213 -2.08 -11.79 7.01
N ASP A 214 -2.91 -12.60 7.66
CA ASP A 214 -3.91 -13.43 6.98
C ASP A 214 -5.13 -12.63 6.56
N ASP A 215 -5.62 -11.77 7.45
CA ASP A 215 -6.79 -10.94 7.23
C ASP A 215 -6.49 -9.76 6.27
N HIS A 216 -5.27 -9.23 6.31
CA HIS A 216 -4.85 -8.06 5.55
C HIS A 216 -3.53 -8.27 4.80
N PRO A 217 -3.42 -9.24 3.88
CA PRO A 217 -2.14 -9.61 3.28
C PRO A 217 -1.57 -8.52 2.35
N ARG A 218 -2.40 -7.57 1.90
CA ARG A 218 -1.94 -6.36 1.18
C ARG A 218 -1.16 -5.38 2.06
N GLN A 219 -1.23 -5.54 3.37
CA GLN A 219 -0.51 -4.75 4.38
C GLN A 219 0.77 -5.46 4.85
N VAL A 220 1.32 -6.38 4.05
CA VAL A 220 2.54 -7.13 4.39
C VAL A 220 3.71 -6.21 4.79
N GLU A 221 3.92 -5.09 4.11
CA GLU A 221 5.01 -4.16 4.41
C GLU A 221 4.91 -3.56 5.83
N PRO A 222 3.82 -2.87 6.22
CA PRO A 222 3.69 -2.36 7.58
C PRO A 222 3.61 -3.48 8.63
N ILE A 223 3.02 -4.64 8.34
CA ILE A 223 3.00 -5.78 9.29
C ILE A 223 4.43 -6.32 9.52
N THR A 224 5.23 -6.42 8.45
CA THR A 224 6.65 -6.82 8.53
C THR A 224 7.45 -5.82 9.36
N GLU A 225 7.18 -4.53 9.22
CA GLU A 225 7.80 -3.50 10.06
C GLU A 225 7.49 -3.72 11.55
N VAL A 226 6.23 -4.01 11.90
CA VAL A 226 5.83 -4.28 13.28
C VAL A 226 6.47 -5.56 13.83
N LEU A 227 6.48 -6.64 13.04
CA LEU A 227 7.18 -7.89 13.39
C LEU A 227 8.66 -7.64 13.71
N ARG A 228 9.33 -6.77 12.94
CA ARG A 228 10.73 -6.39 13.20
C ARG A 228 10.89 -5.49 14.43
N SER A 229 9.96 -4.58 14.68
CA SER A 229 9.96 -3.75 15.90
C SER A 229 9.82 -4.60 17.17
N ASN A 230 9.12 -5.72 17.10
CA ASN A 230 8.91 -6.65 18.23
C ASN A 230 10.09 -7.58 18.52
N HIS A 231 11.30 -7.19 18.14
CA HIS A 231 12.56 -7.91 18.39
C HIS A 231 12.62 -9.35 17.88
N LEU A 232 11.77 -9.72 16.92
CA LEU A 232 11.89 -10.98 16.22
C LEU A 232 13.15 -10.98 15.36
N SER A 233 13.86 -12.12 15.32
CA SER A 233 14.99 -12.29 14.42
C SER A 233 14.51 -12.24 12.97
N VAL A 234 15.39 -11.77 12.07
CA VAL A 234 15.10 -11.71 10.62
C VAL A 234 14.66 -13.09 10.09
N SER A 235 15.28 -14.18 10.55
CA SER A 235 14.90 -15.55 10.18
C SER A 235 13.46 -15.90 10.59
N SER A 236 13.02 -15.46 11.78
CA SER A 236 11.64 -15.72 12.25
C SER A 236 10.63 -14.90 11.46
N VAL A 237 10.90 -13.62 11.20
CA VAL A 237 10.05 -12.78 10.35
C VAL A 237 9.97 -13.37 8.94
N SER A 238 11.11 -13.72 8.35
CA SER A 238 11.16 -14.37 7.04
C SER A 238 10.32 -15.64 7.00
N ARG A 239 10.41 -16.51 8.02
CA ARG A 239 9.60 -17.73 8.10
C ARG A 239 8.09 -17.46 8.12
N ILE A 240 7.65 -16.43 8.84
CA ILE A 240 6.24 -16.02 8.88
C ILE A 240 5.78 -15.57 7.49
N ILE A 241 6.52 -14.66 6.86
CA ILE A 241 6.17 -14.14 5.53
C ILE A 241 6.23 -15.26 4.48
N HIS A 242 7.23 -16.14 4.55
CA HIS A 242 7.38 -17.29 3.64
C HIS A 242 6.21 -18.28 3.79
N THR A 243 5.77 -18.57 5.02
CA THR A 243 4.60 -19.42 5.27
C THR A 243 3.34 -18.83 4.62
N ARG A 244 3.18 -17.50 4.64
CA ARG A 244 2.09 -16.82 3.94
C ARG A 244 2.24 -16.87 2.42
N PHE A 245 3.45 -16.69 1.92
CA PHE A 245 3.81 -16.79 0.50
C PHE A 245 3.45 -18.16 -0.08
N ASP A 246 3.75 -19.24 0.64
CA ASP A 246 3.51 -20.62 0.20
C ASP A 246 2.04 -20.96 0.01
N ARG A 247 1.13 -20.33 0.78
CA ARG A 247 -0.33 -20.53 0.64
C ARG A 247 -1.02 -19.50 -0.24
N GLU A 248 -0.34 -18.43 -0.66
CA GLU A 248 -0.96 -17.35 -1.44
C GLU A 248 -1.38 -17.81 -2.84
N GLN A 249 -2.51 -17.26 -3.31
CA GLN A 249 -3.18 -17.52 -4.59
C GLN A 249 -3.56 -16.22 -5.33
N ASP A 250 -3.55 -15.05 -4.67
CA ASP A 250 -3.68 -13.72 -5.25
C ASP A 250 -2.31 -13.21 -5.71
N TYR A 251 -2.18 -12.91 -7.00
CA TYR A 251 -0.92 -12.57 -7.64
C TYR A 251 -0.31 -11.22 -7.17
N PRO A 252 -1.05 -10.09 -7.13
CA PRO A 252 -0.60 -8.86 -6.48
C PRO A 252 -0.09 -9.06 -5.03
N VAL A 253 -0.77 -9.89 -4.25
CA VAL A 253 -0.38 -10.17 -2.86
C VAL A 253 0.88 -11.02 -2.81
N LEU A 254 0.99 -12.05 -3.68
CA LEU A 254 2.18 -12.88 -3.82
C LEU A 254 3.42 -12.04 -4.13
N ASP A 255 3.30 -11.05 -5.03
CA ASP A 255 4.41 -10.14 -5.34
C ASP A 255 4.77 -9.23 -4.15
N GLY A 256 3.78 -8.73 -3.41
CA GLY A 256 4.01 -7.98 -2.17
C GLY A 256 4.79 -8.78 -1.12
N LEU A 257 4.39 -10.03 -0.90
CA LEU A 257 5.10 -10.97 -0.02
C LEU A 257 6.53 -11.23 -0.50
N LEU A 258 6.71 -11.44 -1.82
CA LEU A 258 8.03 -11.63 -2.42
C LEU A 258 8.95 -10.42 -2.18
N ARG A 259 8.43 -9.20 -2.35
CA ARG A 259 9.21 -7.96 -2.10
C ARG A 259 9.70 -7.89 -0.67
N GLU A 260 8.86 -8.23 0.31
CA GLU A 260 9.30 -8.25 1.70
C GLU A 260 10.33 -9.35 1.96
N LEU A 261 10.17 -10.54 1.37
CA LEU A 261 11.17 -11.60 1.48
C LEU A 261 12.53 -11.21 0.87
N LEU A 262 12.54 -10.48 -0.25
CA LEU A 262 13.77 -9.98 -0.88
C LEU A 262 14.47 -8.90 -0.03
N ARG A 263 13.70 -8.09 0.70
CA ARG A 263 14.22 -7.05 1.61
C ARG A 263 14.79 -7.62 2.91
N LEU A 264 14.37 -8.81 3.31
CA LEU A 264 14.84 -9.50 4.51
C LEU A 264 16.15 -10.26 4.21
N GLU A 265 17.27 -9.53 4.20
CA GLU A 265 18.61 -10.10 4.03
C GLU A 265 18.90 -11.17 5.09
N GLY A 266 19.31 -12.38 4.68
CA GLY A 266 19.65 -13.48 5.60
C GLY A 266 18.54 -14.49 5.87
N SER A 267 17.50 -14.55 5.04
CA SER A 267 16.53 -15.66 5.06
C SER A 267 17.23 -17.01 4.90
N GLU A 268 16.88 -17.98 5.76
CA GLU A 268 17.36 -19.38 5.68
C GLU A 268 16.82 -20.11 4.42
N ALA A 269 15.74 -19.60 3.83
CA ALA A 269 15.13 -20.09 2.60
C ALA A 269 14.76 -18.89 1.71
N PRO A 270 15.71 -18.35 0.93
CA PRO A 270 15.39 -17.32 -0.05
C PRO A 270 14.54 -17.92 -1.17
N VAL A 271 13.53 -17.18 -1.63
CA VAL A 271 12.73 -17.59 -2.79
C VAL A 271 13.58 -17.42 -4.04
N SER A 272 13.88 -18.52 -4.74
CA SER A 272 14.60 -18.46 -6.02
C SER A 272 13.67 -18.07 -7.17
N LEU A 273 14.24 -17.64 -8.30
CA LEU A 273 13.47 -17.40 -9.52
C LEU A 273 12.76 -18.67 -9.99
N ALA A 274 13.36 -19.85 -9.80
CA ALA A 274 12.75 -21.13 -10.13
C ALA A 274 11.53 -21.41 -9.25
N ASP A 275 11.63 -21.17 -7.94
CA ASP A 275 10.52 -21.36 -6.99
C ASP A 275 9.35 -20.44 -7.33
N MET A 276 9.64 -19.16 -7.64
CA MET A 276 8.60 -18.22 -8.07
C MET A 276 7.94 -18.66 -9.38
N ASN A 277 8.71 -19.13 -10.37
CA ASN A 277 8.18 -19.65 -11.63
C ASN A 277 7.30 -20.90 -11.42
N GLN A 278 7.71 -21.80 -10.52
CA GLN A 278 6.93 -22.98 -10.16
C GLN A 278 5.64 -22.59 -9.43
N LYS A 279 5.71 -21.62 -8.51
CA LYS A 279 4.56 -21.12 -7.74
C LYS A 279 3.49 -20.55 -8.65
N VAL A 280 3.86 -19.74 -9.63
CA VAL A 280 2.92 -19.11 -10.58
C VAL A 280 2.49 -20.03 -11.74
N ASP A 281 3.07 -21.23 -11.86
CA ASP A 281 2.57 -22.31 -12.75
C ASP A 281 1.36 -23.03 -12.14
N ALA A 282 1.13 -22.90 -10.82
CA ALA A 282 0.02 -23.57 -10.16
C ALA A 282 -1.35 -23.14 -10.75
N PRO A 283 -2.35 -24.06 -10.82
CA PRO A 283 -3.69 -23.78 -11.36
C PRO A 283 -4.36 -22.53 -10.81
N ALA A 284 -4.09 -22.20 -9.54
CA ALA A 284 -4.58 -20.99 -8.89
C ALA A 284 -4.18 -19.69 -9.62
N PHE A 285 -3.07 -19.68 -10.36
CA PHE A 285 -2.58 -18.52 -11.10
C PHE A 285 -2.75 -18.63 -12.62
N THR A 286 -3.03 -19.83 -13.14
CA THR A 286 -3.11 -20.12 -14.58
C THR A 286 -4.54 -20.31 -15.09
N ASP A 287 -5.45 -20.85 -14.26
CA ASP A 287 -6.78 -21.31 -14.68
C ASP A 287 -7.95 -20.45 -14.16
N VAL A 288 -7.68 -19.43 -13.32
CA VAL A 288 -8.74 -18.59 -12.72
C VAL A 288 -9.21 -17.51 -13.71
N PRO A 289 -10.51 -17.47 -14.08
CA PRO A 289 -11.08 -16.38 -14.87
C PRO A 289 -11.26 -15.10 -14.05
N PRO A 290 -11.11 -13.90 -14.64
CA PRO A 290 -10.62 -13.65 -15.99
C PRO A 290 -9.13 -13.95 -16.08
N VAL A 291 -8.69 -14.59 -17.18
CA VAL A 291 -7.27 -14.80 -17.46
C VAL A 291 -6.64 -13.44 -17.77
N ASN A 292 -6.29 -12.69 -16.73
CA ASN A 292 -5.55 -11.46 -16.83
C ASN A 292 -4.10 -11.83 -17.11
N TRP A 293 -3.66 -11.64 -18.36
CA TRP A 293 -2.25 -11.81 -18.71
C TRP A 293 -1.50 -10.59 -18.20
N PRO A 294 -0.41 -10.78 -17.43
CA PRO A 294 0.40 -9.66 -16.98
C PRO A 294 0.91 -8.87 -18.20
N GLN A 295 0.75 -7.55 -18.16
CA GLN A 295 1.29 -6.65 -19.18
C GLN A 295 2.79 -6.43 -18.97
N GLN A 296 3.23 -6.47 -17.71
CA GLN A 296 4.59 -6.37 -17.23
C GLN A 296 4.80 -7.34 -16.07
N LEU A 297 6.06 -7.64 -15.71
CA LEU A 297 6.32 -8.30 -14.43
C LEU A 297 6.02 -7.31 -13.31
N GLU A 298 5.43 -7.83 -12.24
CA GLU A 298 5.27 -7.06 -11.00
C GLU A 298 6.64 -6.71 -10.39
N PRO A 299 6.72 -5.65 -9.57
CA PRO A 299 8.00 -5.12 -9.12
C PRO A 299 8.88 -6.12 -8.37
N GLY A 300 8.31 -6.95 -7.50
CA GLY A 300 9.05 -7.97 -6.75
C GLY A 300 9.64 -9.04 -7.63
N TRP A 301 8.86 -9.58 -8.56
CA TRP A 301 9.36 -10.57 -9.50
C TRP A 301 10.42 -10.00 -10.44
N ALA A 302 10.25 -8.75 -10.88
CA ALA A 302 11.27 -8.06 -11.68
C ALA A 302 12.57 -7.84 -10.89
N GLU A 303 12.48 -7.54 -9.59
CA GLU A 303 13.63 -7.44 -8.70
C GLU A 303 14.32 -8.80 -8.51
N LEU A 304 13.56 -9.88 -8.27
CA LEU A 304 14.07 -11.25 -8.20
C LEU A 304 14.86 -11.63 -9.46
N VAL A 305 14.34 -11.31 -10.65
CA VAL A 305 15.05 -11.54 -11.92
C VAL A 305 16.37 -10.79 -12.00
N ARG A 306 16.45 -9.56 -11.47
CA ARG A 306 17.68 -8.75 -11.47
C ARG A 306 18.71 -9.25 -10.46
N LEU A 307 18.25 -9.75 -9.31
CA LEU A 307 19.11 -10.29 -8.26
C LEU A 307 19.64 -11.70 -8.60
N THR A 308 18.90 -12.46 -9.41
CA THR A 308 19.32 -13.79 -9.85
C THR A 308 20.56 -13.68 -10.75
N PRO A 309 21.64 -14.46 -10.49
CA PRO A 309 22.81 -14.48 -11.35
C PRO A 309 22.44 -14.70 -12.81
N ARG A 310 22.98 -13.87 -13.71
CA ARG A 310 22.56 -13.83 -15.13
C ARG A 310 22.54 -15.20 -15.81
N LYS A 311 23.56 -16.03 -15.59
CA LYS A 311 23.66 -17.37 -16.18
C LYS A 311 22.51 -18.26 -15.71
N GLU A 312 22.28 -18.29 -14.41
CA GLU A 312 21.19 -19.03 -13.78
C GLU A 312 19.82 -18.53 -14.27
N ALA A 313 19.62 -17.21 -14.31
CA ALA A 313 18.39 -16.62 -14.82
C ALA A 313 18.12 -17.02 -16.28
N LEU A 314 19.15 -17.02 -17.15
CA LEU A 314 19.01 -17.48 -18.53
C LEU A 314 18.67 -18.96 -18.63
N ASP A 315 19.26 -19.82 -17.81
CA ASP A 315 18.97 -21.26 -17.78
C ASP A 315 17.49 -21.50 -17.37
N ILE A 316 17.03 -20.84 -16.30
CA ILE A 316 15.64 -20.90 -15.83
C ILE A 316 14.66 -20.35 -16.88
N ILE A 317 14.96 -19.18 -17.45
CA ILE A 317 14.12 -18.56 -18.50
C ILE A 317 14.07 -19.48 -19.73
N SER A 318 15.19 -20.10 -20.11
CA SER A 318 15.24 -21.02 -21.24
C SER A 318 14.33 -22.23 -21.02
N GLU A 319 14.32 -22.82 -19.83
CA GLU A 319 13.40 -23.91 -19.49
C GLU A 319 11.95 -23.43 -19.56
N TYR A 320 11.66 -22.30 -18.94
CA TYR A 320 10.31 -21.76 -18.83
C TYR A 320 9.72 -21.33 -20.18
N LEU A 321 10.54 -20.80 -21.09
CA LEU A 321 10.14 -20.40 -22.45
C LEU A 321 9.77 -21.60 -23.36
N ASN A 322 10.26 -22.80 -23.02
CA ASN A 322 9.96 -24.03 -23.75
C ASN A 322 8.63 -24.69 -23.32
N ARG A 323 7.98 -24.18 -22.27
CA ARG A 323 6.65 -24.61 -21.85
C ARG A 323 5.61 -24.38 -22.94
N PRO A 324 4.64 -25.28 -23.14
CA PRO A 324 3.62 -25.14 -24.18
C PRO A 324 2.61 -24.02 -23.90
N GLU A 325 2.40 -23.66 -22.64
CA GLU A 325 1.39 -22.71 -22.20
C GLU A 325 1.77 -21.26 -22.61
N PRO A 326 0.94 -20.58 -23.42
CA PRO A 326 1.25 -19.23 -23.93
C PRO A 326 1.45 -18.18 -22.83
N ARG A 327 0.72 -18.30 -21.71
CA ARG A 327 0.85 -17.40 -20.56
C ARG A 327 2.25 -17.51 -19.94
N LEU A 328 2.73 -18.73 -19.72
CA LEU A 328 4.05 -18.98 -19.15
C LEU A 328 5.15 -18.53 -20.12
N GLN A 329 4.97 -18.77 -21.42
CA GLN A 329 5.87 -18.23 -22.46
C GLN A 329 5.96 -16.70 -22.40
N ARG A 330 4.82 -15.99 -22.25
CA ARG A 330 4.84 -14.53 -22.07
C ARG A 330 5.57 -14.13 -20.79
N ASN A 331 5.34 -14.82 -19.66
CA ASN A 331 6.04 -14.54 -18.42
C ASN A 331 7.56 -14.69 -18.59
N ALA A 332 8.01 -15.77 -19.22
CA ALA A 332 9.42 -15.98 -19.55
C ALA A 332 9.99 -14.87 -20.46
N LEU A 333 9.23 -14.41 -21.46
CA LEU A 333 9.63 -13.27 -22.31
C LEU A 333 9.74 -11.96 -21.52
N LEU A 334 8.83 -11.72 -20.57
CA LEU A 334 8.87 -10.56 -19.70
C LEU A 334 10.08 -10.63 -18.73
N GLN A 335 10.43 -11.81 -18.22
CA GLN A 335 11.65 -12.04 -17.44
C GLN A 335 12.90 -11.77 -18.27
N LEU A 336 12.97 -12.31 -19.49
CA LEU A 336 14.06 -12.07 -20.42
C LEU A 336 14.21 -10.57 -20.72
N LYS A 337 13.10 -9.88 -20.94
CA LYS A 337 13.07 -8.43 -21.14
C LYS A 337 13.58 -7.67 -19.91
N VAL A 338 13.23 -8.06 -18.69
CA VAL A 338 13.82 -7.44 -17.48
C VAL A 338 15.32 -7.70 -17.41
N LEU A 339 15.76 -8.94 -17.61
CA LEU A 339 17.17 -9.33 -17.56
C LEU A 339 18.02 -8.57 -18.60
N LEU A 340 17.45 -8.31 -19.78
CA LEU A 340 18.11 -7.57 -20.85
C LEU A 340 18.06 -6.04 -20.67
N SER A 341 17.41 -5.52 -19.61
CA SER A 341 17.20 -4.07 -19.43
C SER A 341 18.32 -3.38 -18.66
N GLY A 342 19.17 -4.16 -18.01
CA GLY A 342 20.40 -3.69 -17.40
C GLY A 342 21.51 -3.50 -18.44
N GLU A 343 22.72 -3.92 -18.08
CA GLU A 343 23.89 -3.78 -18.94
C GLU A 343 23.78 -4.57 -20.25
N VAL A 344 24.40 -4.02 -21.29
CA VAL A 344 24.49 -4.68 -22.60
C VAL A 344 25.24 -6.00 -22.41
N PRO A 345 24.64 -7.15 -22.78
CA PRO A 345 25.33 -8.43 -22.62
C PRO A 345 26.55 -8.46 -23.54
N ALA A 346 27.70 -8.88 -23.00
CA ALA A 346 28.90 -9.13 -23.80
C ALA A 346 28.69 -10.37 -24.70
N ASP A 347 28.10 -11.42 -24.12
CA ASP A 347 27.87 -12.68 -24.81
C ASP A 347 26.51 -12.72 -25.53
N PRO A 348 26.42 -13.40 -26.68
CA PRO A 348 25.15 -13.71 -27.33
C PRO A 348 24.15 -14.42 -26.42
N LEU A 349 22.87 -14.31 -26.76
CA LEU A 349 21.85 -15.15 -26.13
C LEU A 349 22.19 -16.64 -26.31
N PRO A 350 21.91 -17.49 -25.31
CA PRO A 350 22.00 -18.95 -25.47
C PRO A 350 21.20 -19.42 -26.68
N GLU A 351 21.77 -20.36 -27.44
CA GLU A 351 21.18 -20.88 -28.68
C GLU A 351 19.73 -21.37 -28.50
N ARG A 352 19.43 -22.00 -27.36
CA ARG A 352 18.08 -22.48 -27.02
C ARG A 352 17.07 -21.34 -26.94
N ILE A 353 17.43 -20.22 -26.29
CA ILE A 353 16.58 -19.04 -26.20
C ILE A 353 16.41 -18.41 -27.58
N GLU A 354 17.50 -18.26 -28.33
CA GLU A 354 17.47 -17.66 -29.66
C GLU A 354 16.59 -18.46 -30.64
N SER A 355 16.76 -19.79 -30.67
CA SER A 355 15.95 -20.70 -31.47
C SER A 355 14.47 -20.62 -31.09
N ARG A 356 14.20 -20.53 -29.78
CA ARG A 356 12.83 -20.39 -29.29
C ARG A 356 12.21 -19.04 -29.67
N LEU A 357 12.96 -17.94 -29.57
CA LEU A 357 12.52 -16.62 -30.04
C LEU A 357 12.16 -16.62 -31.53
N ARG A 358 12.98 -17.28 -32.39
CA ARG A 358 12.65 -17.45 -33.83
C ARG A 358 11.32 -18.16 -34.07
N THR A 359 10.96 -19.08 -33.19
CA THR A 359 9.67 -19.78 -33.28
C THR A 359 8.52 -18.90 -32.77
N LEU A 360 8.74 -18.19 -31.65
CA LEU A 360 7.70 -17.41 -30.99
C LEU A 360 7.28 -16.13 -31.75
N VAL A 361 8.15 -15.60 -32.62
CA VAL A 361 7.75 -14.51 -33.55
C VAL A 361 6.70 -14.96 -34.58
N ALA A 362 6.39 -16.25 -34.69
CA ALA A 362 5.28 -16.76 -35.50
C ALA A 362 4.13 -17.32 -34.64
N SER A 363 4.10 -17.01 -33.33
CA SER A 363 3.05 -17.50 -32.43
C SER A 363 1.67 -16.99 -32.85
N ARG A 364 0.67 -17.87 -32.80
CA ARG A 364 -0.75 -17.51 -33.01
C ARG A 364 -1.32 -16.60 -31.92
N TYR A 365 -0.62 -16.44 -30.81
CA TYR A 365 -1.04 -15.62 -29.68
C TYR A 365 -0.34 -14.26 -29.74
N ASP A 366 -1.10 -13.21 -30.05
CA ASP A 366 -0.59 -11.83 -30.20
C ASP A 366 0.25 -11.40 -28.99
N LYS A 367 -0.18 -11.72 -27.78
CA LYS A 367 0.55 -11.37 -26.54
C LYS A 367 1.92 -12.06 -26.43
N VAL A 368 2.12 -13.22 -27.05
CA VAL A 368 3.43 -13.91 -27.06
C VAL A 368 4.27 -13.37 -28.20
N TYR A 369 3.68 -13.30 -29.39
CA TYR A 369 4.29 -12.79 -30.61
C TYR A 369 4.87 -11.37 -30.44
N VAL A 370 4.05 -10.43 -29.93
CA VAL A 370 4.46 -9.04 -29.72
C VAL A 370 5.57 -8.94 -28.69
N GLU A 371 5.53 -9.75 -27.63
CA GLU A 371 6.58 -9.70 -26.61
C GLU A 371 7.90 -10.26 -27.12
N ALA A 372 7.87 -11.32 -27.93
CA ALA A 372 9.06 -11.85 -28.59
C ALA A 372 9.71 -10.78 -29.49
N LEU A 373 8.90 -10.06 -30.28
CA LEU A 373 9.40 -8.93 -31.08
C LEU A 373 9.92 -7.77 -30.22
N ASN A 374 9.30 -7.47 -29.08
CA ASN A 374 9.79 -6.45 -28.15
C ASN A 374 11.15 -6.82 -27.55
N VAL A 375 11.39 -8.10 -27.24
CA VAL A 375 12.71 -8.60 -26.83
C VAL A 375 13.74 -8.36 -27.94
N LEU A 376 13.41 -8.73 -29.18
CA LEU A 376 14.27 -8.55 -30.35
C LEU A 376 14.49 -7.07 -30.73
N GLY A 377 13.52 -6.21 -30.43
CA GLY A 377 13.55 -4.76 -30.69
C GLY A 377 14.45 -3.96 -29.75
N ARG A 378 15.22 -4.62 -28.88
CA ARG A 378 16.15 -3.96 -27.95
C ARG A 378 17.44 -3.51 -28.61
N ARG A 379 17.95 -2.35 -28.19
CA ARG A 379 19.02 -1.61 -28.88
C ARG A 379 20.35 -2.36 -28.96
N ALA A 380 20.61 -3.32 -28.08
CA ALA A 380 21.90 -3.97 -27.94
C ALA A 380 21.76 -5.46 -27.60
N LEU A 381 20.86 -6.16 -28.32
CA LEU A 381 20.73 -7.61 -28.15
C LEU A 381 21.80 -8.35 -28.98
N PRO A 382 22.81 -8.98 -28.35
CA PRO A 382 23.73 -9.83 -29.09
C PRO A 382 23.03 -11.15 -29.46
N LEU A 383 23.10 -11.48 -30.75
CA LEU A 383 22.53 -12.70 -31.33
C LEU A 383 23.67 -13.50 -31.96
N ALA A 384 23.65 -14.81 -31.75
CA ALA A 384 24.61 -15.74 -32.33
C ALA A 384 24.38 -15.89 -33.84
N ASP A 385 23.12 -16.05 -34.27
CA ASP A 385 22.74 -16.10 -35.69
C ASP A 385 21.72 -15.01 -36.04
N ARG A 386 22.28 -13.81 -36.30
CA ARG A 386 21.50 -12.65 -36.76
C ARG A 386 20.79 -12.91 -38.09
N THR A 387 21.37 -13.71 -38.99
CA THR A 387 20.80 -13.98 -40.31
C THR A 387 19.52 -14.80 -40.17
N ALA A 388 19.57 -15.91 -39.45
CA ALA A 388 18.38 -16.73 -39.22
C ALA A 388 17.29 -15.98 -38.43
N MET A 389 17.68 -15.12 -37.49
CA MET A 389 16.71 -14.29 -36.76
C MET A 389 16.05 -13.25 -37.68
N LEU A 390 16.82 -12.60 -38.55
CA LEU A 390 16.31 -11.64 -39.53
C LEU A 390 15.30 -12.32 -40.47
N ASP A 391 15.63 -13.49 -40.99
CA ASP A 391 14.75 -14.26 -41.87
C ASP A 391 13.43 -14.64 -41.17
N ALA A 392 13.49 -15.03 -39.89
CA ALA A 392 12.30 -15.34 -39.10
C ALA A 392 11.38 -14.12 -38.95
N VAL A 393 11.93 -12.94 -38.65
CA VAL A 393 11.14 -11.70 -38.53
C VAL A 393 10.61 -11.23 -39.90
N LEU A 394 11.39 -11.37 -40.97
CA LEU A 394 10.92 -11.07 -42.34
C LEU A 394 9.76 -11.98 -42.75
N GLY A 395 9.82 -13.26 -42.39
CA GLY A 395 8.77 -14.26 -42.66
C GLY A 395 7.38 -13.86 -42.15
N ILE A 396 7.33 -13.12 -41.04
CA ILE A 396 6.08 -12.66 -40.41
C ILE A 396 5.76 -11.19 -40.68
N SER A 397 6.63 -10.48 -41.41
CA SER A 397 6.51 -9.03 -41.58
C SER A 397 5.36 -8.61 -42.49
N ILE A 398 5.15 -9.35 -43.58
CA ILE A 398 4.06 -9.11 -44.55
C ILE A 398 2.74 -9.60 -43.96
N GLY A 399 1.76 -8.72 -43.88
CA GLY A 399 0.43 -9.01 -43.32
C GLY A 399 0.31 -8.83 -41.80
N SER A 400 1.40 -8.52 -41.09
CA SER A 400 1.33 -8.25 -39.64
C SER A 400 0.55 -6.97 -39.34
N ARG A 401 -0.33 -7.04 -38.33
CA ARG A 401 -1.04 -5.88 -37.75
C ARG A 401 -0.11 -5.01 -36.88
N TYR A 402 1.04 -5.54 -36.46
CA TYR A 402 1.98 -4.92 -35.53
C TYR A 402 3.22 -4.34 -36.26
N ARG A 403 2.99 -3.64 -37.37
CA ARG A 403 4.04 -3.15 -38.29
C ARG A 403 5.15 -2.36 -37.60
N PHE A 404 4.81 -1.53 -36.60
CA PHE A 404 5.81 -0.76 -35.85
C PHE A 404 6.74 -1.62 -34.98
N VAL A 405 6.21 -2.67 -34.38
CA VAL A 405 6.99 -3.58 -33.53
C VAL A 405 7.92 -4.43 -34.40
N VAL A 406 7.40 -4.93 -35.53
CA VAL A 406 8.19 -5.63 -36.56
C VAL A 406 9.31 -4.74 -37.09
N LEU A 407 8.99 -3.51 -37.50
CA LEU A 407 9.98 -2.55 -38.01
C LEU A 407 11.08 -2.28 -36.97
N THR A 408 10.70 -2.15 -35.70
CA THR A 408 11.66 -1.95 -34.61
C THR A 408 12.60 -3.14 -34.48
N ALA A 409 12.07 -4.37 -34.50
CA ALA A 409 12.90 -5.59 -34.48
C ALA A 409 13.84 -5.66 -35.70
N LEU A 410 13.33 -5.44 -36.92
CA LEU A 410 14.14 -5.42 -38.15
C LEU A 410 15.28 -4.41 -38.08
N ARG A 411 15.00 -3.18 -37.61
CA ARG A 411 16.03 -2.14 -37.46
C ARG A 411 17.11 -2.49 -36.44
N ARG A 412 16.78 -3.25 -35.40
CA ARG A 412 17.75 -3.67 -34.37
C ARG A 412 18.59 -4.86 -34.83
N ILE A 413 17.95 -5.87 -35.40
CA ILE A 413 18.63 -7.09 -35.87
C ILE A 413 19.50 -6.77 -37.09
N GLY A 414 18.93 -6.09 -38.09
CA GLY A 414 19.55 -5.89 -39.40
C GLY A 414 20.15 -4.51 -39.61
N HIS A 415 20.87 -3.97 -38.63
CA HIS A 415 21.34 -2.57 -38.66
C HIS A 415 22.39 -2.27 -39.74
N SER A 416 23.13 -3.28 -40.25
CA SER A 416 24.17 -3.14 -41.28
C SER A 416 23.60 -3.15 -42.71
N ALA A 417 24.40 -2.68 -43.67
CA ALA A 417 24.03 -2.69 -45.09
C ALA A 417 23.72 -4.10 -45.60
N THR A 418 24.56 -5.09 -45.29
CA THR A 418 24.38 -6.50 -45.70
C THR A 418 23.04 -7.09 -45.29
N TYR A 419 22.57 -6.79 -44.08
CA TYR A 419 21.26 -7.28 -43.62
C TYR A 419 20.10 -6.53 -44.27
N ARG A 420 20.26 -5.25 -44.58
CA ARG A 420 19.26 -4.48 -45.35
C ARG A 420 19.15 -4.99 -46.78
N ASP A 421 20.27 -5.32 -47.42
CA ASP A 421 20.27 -5.91 -48.77
C ASP A 421 19.56 -7.26 -48.76
N ARG A 422 19.82 -8.11 -47.76
CA ARG A 422 19.08 -9.37 -47.57
C ARG A 422 17.57 -9.15 -47.40
N ALA A 423 17.17 -8.17 -46.60
CA ALA A 423 15.76 -7.82 -46.42
C ALA A 423 15.12 -7.28 -47.71
N ARG A 424 15.86 -6.51 -48.50
CA ARG A 424 15.44 -6.06 -49.83
C ARG A 424 15.26 -7.23 -50.78
N ASP A 425 16.22 -8.15 -50.86
CA ASP A 425 16.15 -9.36 -51.69
C ASP A 425 14.95 -10.24 -51.31
N TYR A 426 14.69 -10.39 -50.01
CA TYR A 426 13.51 -11.10 -49.51
C TYR A 426 12.21 -10.47 -50.03
N LEU A 427 12.06 -9.14 -49.93
CA LEU A 427 10.86 -8.44 -50.41
C LEU A 427 10.72 -8.50 -51.93
N LEU A 428 11.82 -8.32 -52.68
CA LEU A 428 11.84 -8.49 -54.15
C LEU A 428 11.38 -9.89 -54.54
N LYS A 429 11.89 -10.92 -53.85
CA LYS A 429 11.50 -12.30 -54.07
C LYS A 429 10.01 -12.50 -53.81
N GLN A 430 9.49 -12.00 -52.69
CA GLN A 430 8.05 -12.10 -52.37
C GLN A 430 7.17 -11.42 -53.42
N ILE A 431 7.56 -10.24 -53.93
CA ILE A 431 6.83 -9.53 -54.99
C ILE A 431 6.79 -10.33 -56.31
N ARG A 432 7.95 -10.88 -56.71
CA ARG A 432 8.10 -11.60 -57.97
C ARG A 432 7.39 -12.95 -57.96
N GLU A 433 7.48 -13.67 -56.84
CA GLU A 433 7.01 -15.06 -56.74
C GLU A 433 5.55 -15.19 -56.31
N THR A 434 4.99 -14.21 -55.57
CA THR A 434 3.61 -14.34 -55.06
C THR A 434 2.58 -14.17 -56.18
N THR A 435 1.66 -15.12 -56.32
CA THR A 435 0.51 -15.05 -57.24
C THR A 435 -0.76 -14.55 -56.57
N ASP A 436 -0.72 -14.30 -55.26
CA ASP A 436 -1.86 -13.87 -54.45
C ASP A 436 -2.00 -12.33 -54.49
N PRO A 437 -3.11 -11.78 -55.03
CA PRO A 437 -3.36 -10.34 -55.03
C PRO A 437 -3.40 -9.73 -53.63
N GLU A 438 -3.96 -10.43 -52.64
CA GLU A 438 -4.03 -9.92 -51.26
C GLU A 438 -2.62 -9.78 -50.68
N ARG A 439 -1.74 -10.74 -50.96
CA ARG A 439 -0.33 -10.69 -50.55
C ARG A 439 0.39 -9.48 -51.18
N LEU A 440 0.14 -9.17 -52.44
CA LEU A 440 0.71 -7.97 -53.10
C LEU A 440 0.22 -6.68 -52.43
N GLU A 441 -1.07 -6.59 -52.07
CA GLU A 441 -1.61 -5.45 -51.31
C GLU A 441 -0.98 -5.33 -49.92
N GLN A 442 -0.78 -6.45 -49.21
CA GLN A 442 -0.11 -6.46 -47.91
C GLN A 442 1.35 -5.99 -48.02
N ILE A 443 2.06 -6.36 -49.10
CA ILE A 443 3.40 -5.85 -49.40
C ILE A 443 3.34 -4.35 -49.68
N ALA A 444 2.40 -3.90 -50.52
CA ALA A 444 2.18 -2.48 -50.82
C ALA A 444 2.00 -1.64 -49.55
N ALA A 445 1.16 -2.13 -48.62
CA ALA A 445 0.89 -1.48 -47.35
C ALA A 445 2.07 -1.51 -46.37
N LEU A 446 3.00 -2.47 -46.52
CA LEU A 446 4.19 -2.61 -45.70
C LEU A 446 5.30 -1.65 -46.16
N LEU A 447 5.49 -1.43 -47.47
CA LEU A 447 6.61 -0.67 -48.06
C LEU A 447 6.88 0.70 -47.39
N PRO A 448 5.88 1.58 -47.13
CA PRO A 448 6.11 2.88 -46.49
C PRO A 448 6.73 2.77 -45.08
N PHE A 449 6.48 1.67 -44.38
CA PHE A 449 7.05 1.43 -43.06
C PHE A 449 8.49 0.94 -43.15
N VAL A 450 8.77 0.01 -44.07
CA VAL A 450 10.12 -0.59 -44.22
C VAL A 450 11.09 0.37 -44.89
N GLU A 451 10.63 1.39 -45.63
CA GLU A 451 11.45 2.50 -46.14
C GLU A 451 12.28 3.16 -45.02
N LYS A 452 11.72 3.32 -43.82
CA LYS A 452 12.45 3.86 -42.66
C LYS A 452 13.60 2.96 -42.18
N TYR A 453 13.62 1.70 -42.60
CA TYR A 453 14.64 0.72 -42.30
C TYR A 453 15.62 0.54 -43.47
N LEU A 454 15.11 0.36 -44.69
CA LEU A 454 15.90 0.07 -45.89
C LEU A 454 16.50 1.32 -46.55
N GLY A 455 15.92 2.51 -46.33
CA GLY A 455 16.25 3.71 -47.07
C GLY A 455 15.50 3.74 -48.40
N ASP A 456 16.20 3.97 -49.50
CA ASP A 456 15.63 3.95 -50.84
C ASP A 456 15.07 2.56 -51.20
N ILE A 457 13.82 2.54 -51.68
CA ILE A 457 13.02 1.36 -52.03
C ILE A 457 12.34 1.49 -53.39
N ASP A 458 12.84 2.38 -54.27
CA ASP A 458 12.22 2.61 -55.58
C ASP A 458 12.21 1.36 -56.48
N ASP A 459 13.21 0.49 -56.33
CA ASP A 459 13.27 -0.83 -56.97
C ASP A 459 12.11 -1.74 -56.53
N LEU A 460 11.79 -1.78 -55.22
CA LEU A 460 10.66 -2.52 -54.67
C LEU A 460 9.32 -1.96 -55.17
N ARG A 461 9.19 -0.63 -55.22
CA ARG A 461 7.99 0.06 -55.72
C ARG A 461 7.78 -0.23 -57.20
N GLN A 462 8.85 -0.21 -58.00
CA GLN A 462 8.79 -0.53 -59.43
C GLN A 462 8.37 -1.99 -59.63
N ALA A 463 9.03 -2.94 -58.96
CA ALA A 463 8.69 -4.35 -59.05
C ALA A 463 7.24 -4.63 -58.67
N LEU A 464 6.68 -3.91 -57.69
CA LEU A 464 5.29 -4.05 -57.29
C LEU A 464 4.32 -3.47 -58.35
N ARG A 465 4.62 -2.32 -58.96
CA ARG A 465 3.80 -1.74 -60.03
C ARG A 465 3.71 -2.63 -61.26
N GLU A 466 4.76 -3.38 -61.56
CA GLU A 466 4.78 -4.35 -62.66
C GLU A 466 3.88 -5.57 -62.38
N ARG A 467 3.50 -5.79 -61.11
CA ARG A 467 2.68 -6.94 -60.65
C ARG A 467 1.24 -6.56 -60.34
N VAL A 468 0.97 -5.32 -59.90
CA VAL A 468 -0.38 -4.84 -59.61
C VAL A 468 -0.98 -4.25 -60.90
N PRO A 469 -2.03 -4.89 -61.48
CA PRO A 469 -2.63 -4.37 -62.70
C PRO A 469 -3.17 -2.96 -62.46
N THR A 470 -2.78 -2.04 -63.33
CA THR A 470 -3.35 -0.69 -63.40
C THR A 470 -4.83 -0.84 -63.74
N GLY A 471 -5.68 -0.82 -62.72
CA GLY A 471 -7.14 -0.88 -62.89
C GLY A 471 -7.63 0.31 -63.70
N GLY A 472 -8.06 0.04 -64.94
CA GLY A 472 -9.21 0.67 -65.59
C GLY A 472 -9.12 2.16 -65.91
N GLN A 473 -8.37 2.52 -66.95
CA GLN A 473 -8.90 3.53 -67.88
C GLN A 473 -9.75 2.78 -68.91
N THR A 474 -11.06 2.74 -68.69
CA THR A 474 -12.02 2.55 -69.79
C THR A 474 -11.96 3.80 -70.67
N PRO A 475 -11.60 3.69 -71.97
CA PRO A 475 -11.82 4.79 -72.90
C PRO A 475 -13.33 4.87 -73.17
N GLY A 476 -13.92 6.02 -72.83
CA GLY A 476 -15.23 6.46 -73.33
C GLY A 476 -15.08 7.19 -74.65
#